data_AF-A0A5K1JTB0-F1
#
_entry.id   AF-A0A5K1JTB0-F1
#
_cell.length_a   1.000
_cell.length_b   1.000
_cell.length_c   1.000
_cell.angle_alpha   90.00
_cell.angle_beta   90.00
_cell.angle_gamma   90.00
#
_symmetry.space_group_name_H-M   'P 1'
#
loop_
_entity.id
_entity.type
_entity.pdbx_description
1 polymer ?
#
loop_
_entity_poly.entity_id
_entity_poly.type
_entity_poly.pdbx_seq_one_letter_code
_entity_poly.pdbx_strand_id
1 'polypeptide(L)'
;MFPLDHPYILALPRALEENPHFHIYSFSPSTSPNHHICTLELADDHLGEDEAICWHTLNTGDQRQASEGHFHTDMSQSVFALQLMIAGPEFVRREVLYLIPRTTFLAQIREAEAQKSPRIGGGTQPVPWTDWGSQGCLRLSPRQQYGIRIAHEIPFGSRFPHIVLDESDFRRASVYVFDVNPHVARRERQLLASRQHASADAP
;
A
#
# COMPACT_ATOMS: atom_id res chain seq x y z
N MET A 1 7.55 -0.73 10.85
CA MET A 1 7.94 -2.07 10.31
C MET A 1 6.68 -2.90 10.21
N PHE A 2 6.51 -3.63 9.12
CA PHE A 2 5.28 -4.32 8.78
C PHE A 2 5.62 -5.71 8.21
N PRO A 3 4.97 -6.79 8.68
CA PRO A 3 5.22 -8.12 8.14
C PRO A 3 4.69 -8.20 6.70
N LEU A 4 5.49 -8.77 5.78
CA LEU A 4 5.09 -9.00 4.39
C LEU A 4 4.68 -10.46 4.20
N ASP A 5 5.58 -11.39 4.33
CA ASP A 5 5.29 -12.82 4.35
C ASP A 5 6.42 -13.45 5.12
N HIS A 6 6.21 -14.52 5.88
CA HIS A 6 7.33 -15.08 6.63
C HIS A 6 8.41 -15.56 5.64
N PRO A 7 9.71 -15.14 5.76
CA PRO A 7 10.35 -14.41 6.86
C PRO A 7 10.66 -12.91 6.58
N TYR A 8 9.98 -12.26 5.65
CA TYR A 8 10.19 -10.90 5.17
C TYR A 8 9.45 -9.81 5.95
N ILE A 9 10.12 -8.68 6.17
CA ILE A 9 9.57 -7.49 6.81
C ILE A 9 9.84 -6.26 5.93
N LEU A 10 8.83 -5.41 5.81
CA LEU A 10 8.90 -4.08 5.22
C LEU A 10 9.21 -3.04 6.31
N ALA A 11 10.21 -2.20 6.08
CA ALA A 11 10.50 -1.05 6.93
C ALA A 11 10.35 0.25 6.13
N LEU A 12 9.72 1.23 6.78
CA LEU A 12 9.63 2.60 6.30
C LEU A 12 10.54 3.45 7.20
N PRO A 13 11.56 4.14 6.66
CA PRO A 13 12.38 5.07 7.42
C PRO A 13 11.53 6.16 8.08
N ARG A 14 11.97 6.66 9.24
CA ARG A 14 11.27 7.78 9.90
C ARG A 14 11.47 9.10 9.17
N ALA A 15 12.66 9.33 8.61
CA ALA A 15 12.97 10.50 7.81
C ALA A 15 12.74 10.14 6.34
N LEU A 16 11.55 10.42 5.83
CA LEU A 16 11.22 10.30 4.40
C LEU A 16 11.55 11.57 3.61
N GLU A 17 12.09 12.60 4.29
CA GLU A 17 12.20 13.97 3.79
C GLU A 17 13.16 14.13 2.60
N GLU A 18 14.20 13.30 2.51
CA GLU A 18 15.23 13.44 1.45
C GLU A 18 15.02 12.48 0.27
N ASN A 19 14.60 11.26 0.56
CA ASN A 19 14.32 10.24 -0.46
C ASN A 19 13.32 9.25 0.13
N PRO A 20 12.04 9.29 -0.26
CA PRO A 20 11.05 8.38 0.29
C PRO A 20 11.26 6.97 -0.29
N HIS A 21 11.56 6.00 0.58
CA HIS A 21 11.83 4.62 0.17
C HIS A 21 11.35 3.61 1.20
N PHE A 22 11.25 2.36 0.78
CA PHE A 22 11.05 1.20 1.65
C PHE A 22 12.30 0.34 1.69
N HIS A 23 12.56 -0.27 2.84
CA HIS A 23 13.55 -1.34 2.95
C HIS A 23 12.85 -2.68 3.15
N ILE A 24 13.37 -3.72 2.50
CA ILE A 24 12.90 -5.09 2.73
C ILE A 24 14.01 -5.91 3.37
N TYR A 25 13.70 -6.57 4.48
CA TYR A 25 14.63 -7.43 5.20
C TYR A 25 14.12 -8.87 5.26
N SER A 26 15.04 -9.83 5.26
CA SER A 26 14.78 -11.22 5.63
C SER A 26 15.18 -11.46 7.08
N PHE A 27 14.27 -12.05 7.87
CA PHE A 27 14.50 -12.50 9.24
C PHE A 27 14.71 -14.03 9.32
N SER A 28 15.17 -14.66 8.24
CA SER A 28 15.45 -16.10 8.26
C SER A 28 16.57 -16.42 9.26
N PRO A 29 16.38 -17.41 10.16
CA PRO A 29 17.38 -17.79 11.15
C PRO A 29 18.61 -18.51 10.56
N SER A 30 18.60 -18.87 9.27
CA SER A 30 19.52 -19.88 8.71
C SER A 30 20.86 -19.37 8.16
N THR A 31 21.07 -18.06 7.95
CA THR A 31 22.26 -17.60 7.19
C THR A 31 22.85 -16.27 7.66
N SER A 32 22.02 -15.31 8.06
CA SER A 32 22.42 -14.08 8.74
C SER A 32 21.14 -13.38 9.21
N PRO A 33 20.94 -13.16 10.52
CA PRO A 33 19.74 -12.49 10.99
C PRO A 33 19.67 -11.07 10.40
N ASN A 34 18.50 -10.70 9.87
CA ASN A 34 18.15 -9.36 9.41
C ASN A 34 18.90 -8.91 8.14
N HIS A 35 19.05 -9.81 7.17
CA HIS A 35 19.69 -9.48 5.90
C HIS A 35 18.82 -8.54 5.06
N HIS A 36 19.38 -7.39 4.66
CA HIS A 36 18.75 -6.42 3.78
C HIS A 36 18.69 -6.96 2.34
N ILE A 37 17.48 -7.06 1.78
CA ILE A 37 17.21 -7.62 0.45
C ILE A 37 17.34 -6.53 -0.61
N CYS A 38 16.53 -5.47 -0.50
CA CYS A 38 16.50 -4.36 -1.45
C CYS A 38 15.92 -3.10 -0.82
N THR A 39 16.25 -1.96 -1.42
CA THR A 39 15.62 -0.67 -1.17
C THR A 39 14.68 -0.36 -2.33
N LEU A 40 13.41 -0.12 -2.06
CA LEU A 40 12.42 0.27 -3.07
C LEU A 40 12.19 1.77 -2.99
N GLU A 41 12.59 2.51 -4.01
CA GLU A 41 12.46 3.97 -4.06
C GLU A 41 11.07 4.35 -4.55
N LEU A 42 10.45 5.34 -3.90
CA LEU A 42 9.21 5.94 -4.38
C LEU A 42 9.53 6.94 -5.50
N ALA A 43 8.50 7.38 -6.21
CA ALA A 43 8.66 8.35 -7.27
C ALA A 43 9.13 9.70 -6.68
N ASP A 44 10.24 10.27 -7.13
CA ASP A 44 10.78 11.54 -6.58
C ASP A 44 10.11 12.80 -7.16
N ASP A 45 9.27 12.65 -8.19
CA ASP A 45 8.64 13.76 -8.94
C ASP A 45 7.48 14.45 -8.21
N HIS A 46 7.26 14.14 -6.93
CA HIS A 46 6.10 14.61 -6.18
C HIS A 46 6.42 15.69 -5.16
N LEU A 47 7.64 16.24 -5.10
CA LEU A 47 7.96 17.39 -4.25
C LEU A 47 8.45 18.54 -5.14
N GLY A 48 7.80 19.70 -5.03
CA GLY A 48 8.34 20.96 -5.53
C GLY A 48 9.53 21.43 -4.69
N GLU A 49 10.28 22.41 -5.20
CA GLU A 49 11.50 22.94 -4.54
C GLU A 49 11.26 23.43 -3.10
N ASP A 50 10.05 23.96 -2.82
CA ASP A 50 9.65 24.48 -1.51
C ASP A 50 8.66 23.55 -0.77
N GLU A 51 8.55 22.29 -1.20
CA GLU A 51 7.65 21.32 -0.58
C GLU A 51 8.42 20.30 0.27
N ALA A 52 7.84 19.91 1.40
CA ALA A 52 8.41 18.90 2.29
C ALA A 52 7.33 17.97 2.83
N ILE A 53 7.67 16.69 3.00
CA ILE A 53 6.81 15.73 3.67
C ILE A 53 6.78 16.08 5.16
N CYS A 54 5.64 16.53 5.67
CA CYS A 54 5.50 16.92 7.08
C CYS A 54 4.85 15.84 7.94
N TRP A 55 4.18 14.85 7.33
CA TRP A 55 3.61 13.71 8.02
C TRP A 55 3.40 12.54 7.06
N HIS A 56 3.46 11.32 7.57
CA HIS A 56 3.13 10.12 6.81
C HIS A 56 2.46 9.06 7.69
N THR A 57 1.65 8.21 7.07
CA THR A 57 1.16 6.97 7.69
C THR A 57 1.18 5.83 6.68
N LEU A 58 1.39 4.61 7.17
CA LEU A 58 1.28 3.41 6.37
C LEU A 58 0.22 2.50 6.95
N ASN A 59 -0.84 2.28 6.17
CA ASN A 59 -1.93 1.37 6.51
C ASN A 59 -1.81 0.10 5.67
N THR A 60 -2.21 -1.04 6.24
CA THR A 60 -2.20 -2.32 5.53
C THR A 60 -3.57 -2.98 5.63
N GLY A 61 -3.97 -3.68 4.58
CA GLY A 61 -5.23 -4.42 4.54
C GLY A 61 -5.28 -5.68 5.43
N ASP A 62 -4.30 -5.85 6.32
CA ASP A 62 -4.08 -7.07 7.11
C ASP A 62 -4.77 -7.02 8.49
N GLN A 63 -5.58 -5.99 8.76
CA GLN A 63 -6.26 -5.85 10.04
C GLN A 63 -7.21 -7.05 10.28
N ARG A 64 -7.07 -7.68 11.47
CA ARG A 64 -7.96 -8.76 11.91
C ARG A 64 -9.39 -8.24 12.01
N GLN A 65 -10.32 -8.91 11.35
CA GLN A 65 -11.73 -8.58 11.47
C GLN A 65 -12.29 -8.98 12.85
N ALA A 66 -13.11 -8.12 13.42
CA ALA A 66 -13.96 -8.43 14.58
C ALA A 66 -15.38 -8.87 14.18
N SER A 67 -15.81 -8.65 12.93
CA SER A 67 -17.15 -9.03 12.48
C SER A 67 -17.10 -10.23 11.54
N GLU A 68 -18.18 -11.02 11.52
CA GLU A 68 -18.47 -12.12 10.59
C GLU A 68 -18.69 -11.62 9.14
N GLY A 69 -17.99 -10.56 8.72
CA GLY A 69 -18.08 -10.01 7.38
C GLY A 69 -17.64 -11.06 6.35
N HIS A 70 -18.45 -11.22 5.30
CA HIS A 70 -18.38 -12.27 4.28
C HIS A 70 -17.18 -12.22 3.32
N PHE A 71 -16.03 -11.71 3.76
CA PHE A 71 -14.90 -11.44 2.89
C PHE A 71 -13.64 -12.10 3.42
N HIS A 72 -13.12 -13.07 2.66
CA HIS A 72 -11.85 -13.71 2.97
C HIS A 72 -10.70 -12.72 2.78
N THR A 73 -9.87 -12.56 3.80
CA THR A 73 -8.58 -11.88 3.71
C THR A 73 -7.60 -12.76 2.94
N ASP A 74 -7.65 -12.73 1.60
CA ASP A 74 -6.50 -13.19 0.82
C ASP A 74 -5.38 -12.17 1.00
N MET A 75 -4.51 -12.45 1.95
CA MET A 75 -3.37 -11.60 2.30
C MET A 75 -2.43 -11.42 1.11
N SER A 76 -2.38 -12.35 0.15
CA SER A 76 -1.58 -12.19 -1.07
C SER A 76 -2.08 -11.04 -1.96
N GLN A 77 -3.35 -10.65 -1.79
CA GLN A 77 -4.02 -9.59 -2.54
C GLN A 77 -4.22 -8.32 -1.70
N SER A 78 -3.61 -8.24 -0.51
CA SER A 78 -3.72 -7.05 0.32
C SER A 78 -2.89 -5.89 -0.23
N VAL A 79 -3.29 -4.69 0.15
CA VAL A 79 -2.69 -3.44 -0.31
C VAL A 79 -2.09 -2.70 0.87
N PHE A 80 -0.90 -2.16 0.65
CA PHE A 80 -0.28 -1.17 1.51
C PHE A 80 -0.66 0.21 0.98
N ALA A 81 -1.20 1.03 1.86
CA ALA A 81 -1.57 2.40 1.56
C ALA A 81 -0.65 3.35 2.34
N LEU A 82 0.29 3.96 1.63
CA LEU A 82 1.18 4.99 2.17
C LEU A 82 0.57 6.35 1.86
N GLN A 83 0.18 7.05 2.91
CA GLN A 83 -0.35 8.39 2.83
C GLN A 83 0.76 9.37 3.23
N LEU A 84 1.06 10.32 2.36
CA LEU A 84 2.01 11.40 2.59
C LEU A 84 1.27 12.73 2.63
N MET A 85 1.51 13.50 3.69
CA MET A 85 1.09 14.89 3.78
C MET A 85 2.29 15.79 3.48
N ILE A 86 2.14 16.57 2.42
CA ILE A 86 3.18 17.46 1.89
C ILE A 86 2.78 18.88 2.27
N ALA A 87 3.66 19.56 3.01
CA ALA A 87 3.56 20.98 3.26
C ALA A 87 4.27 21.73 2.14
N GLY A 88 3.58 22.66 1.51
CA GLY A 88 4.14 23.60 0.56
C GLY A 88 4.13 25.04 1.10
N PRO A 89 4.46 26.02 0.25
CA PRO A 89 4.43 27.43 0.61
C PRO A 89 3.02 27.89 1.02
N GLU A 90 2.95 28.99 1.77
CA GLU A 90 1.69 29.63 2.20
C GLU A 90 0.75 28.72 3.03
N PHE A 91 1.31 27.75 3.76
CA PHE A 91 0.57 26.76 4.55
C PHE A 91 -0.36 25.86 3.72
N VAL A 92 -0.15 25.83 2.40
CA VAL A 92 -0.84 24.88 1.52
C VAL A 92 -0.36 23.48 1.89
N ARG A 93 -1.32 22.58 2.11
CA ARG A 93 -1.04 21.17 2.34
C ARG A 93 -1.69 20.38 1.23
N ARG A 94 -1.02 19.35 0.76
CA ARG A 94 -1.62 18.39 -0.16
C ARG A 94 -1.27 16.98 0.26
N GLU A 95 -2.11 16.07 -0.18
CA GLU A 95 -2.01 14.66 0.13
C GLU A 95 -1.57 13.89 -1.11
N VAL A 96 -0.70 12.91 -0.92
CA VAL A 96 -0.34 11.92 -1.93
C VAL A 96 -0.51 10.55 -1.32
N LEU A 97 -1.25 9.69 -2.01
CA LEU A 97 -1.49 8.32 -1.61
C LEU A 97 -0.78 7.38 -2.58
N TYR A 98 -0.02 6.43 -2.05
CA TYR A 98 0.55 5.32 -2.79
C TYR A 98 -0.18 4.03 -2.39
N LEU A 99 -0.84 3.41 -3.34
CA LEU A 99 -1.49 2.11 -3.20
C LEU A 99 -0.59 1.05 -3.82
N ILE A 100 0.03 0.25 -2.97
CA ILE A 100 1.07 -0.71 -3.33
C ILE A 100 0.54 -2.12 -3.04
N PRO A 101 0.23 -2.92 -4.07
CA PRO A 101 -0.13 -4.31 -3.87
C PRO A 101 0.98 -5.07 -3.16
N ARG A 102 0.63 -5.95 -2.21
CA ARG A 102 1.61 -6.82 -1.55
C ARG A 102 2.39 -7.67 -2.55
N THR A 103 1.74 -8.09 -3.63
CA THR A 103 2.39 -8.82 -4.73
C THR A 103 3.57 -8.06 -5.33
N THR A 104 3.56 -6.73 -5.33
CA THR A 104 4.69 -5.91 -5.78
C THR A 104 5.90 -6.17 -4.91
N PHE A 105 5.76 -6.07 -3.58
CA PHE A 105 6.87 -6.34 -2.65
C PHE A 105 7.39 -7.77 -2.79
N LEU A 106 6.49 -8.74 -2.92
CA LEU A 106 6.86 -10.15 -3.10
C LEU A 106 7.59 -10.40 -4.44
N ALA A 107 7.20 -9.71 -5.51
CA ALA A 107 7.91 -9.80 -6.79
C ALA A 107 9.33 -9.26 -6.69
N GLN A 108 9.52 -8.11 -6.02
CA GLN A 108 10.83 -7.51 -5.82
C GLN A 108 11.74 -8.38 -4.93
N ILE A 109 11.18 -9.03 -3.91
CA ILE A 109 11.90 -10.01 -3.09
C ILE A 109 12.41 -11.16 -3.96
N ARG A 110 11.53 -11.77 -4.76
CA ARG A 110 11.88 -12.91 -5.61
C ARG A 110 12.97 -12.56 -6.62
N GLU A 111 12.86 -11.38 -7.23
CA GLU A 111 13.85 -10.88 -8.18
C GLU A 111 15.20 -10.65 -7.51
N ALA A 112 15.22 -9.95 -6.38
CA ALA A 112 16.44 -9.69 -5.62
C ALA A 112 17.11 -10.99 -5.13
N GLU A 113 16.33 -11.98 -4.69
CA GLU A 113 16.85 -13.29 -4.28
C GLU A 113 17.38 -14.11 -5.47
N ALA A 114 16.74 -14.04 -6.64
CA ALA A 114 17.24 -14.68 -7.86
C ALA A 114 18.57 -14.06 -8.34
N GLN A 115 18.75 -12.75 -8.12
CA GLN A 115 19.96 -12.01 -8.48
C GLN A 115 21.11 -12.14 -7.48
N LYS A 116 20.92 -12.81 -6.32
CA LYS A 116 21.99 -13.16 -5.38
C LYS A 116 22.93 -14.23 -5.95
N SER A 117 23.65 -13.88 -7.01
CA SER A 117 24.97 -14.45 -7.27
C SER A 117 25.92 -13.98 -6.16
N PRO A 118 26.95 -14.74 -5.74
CA PRO A 118 27.89 -14.34 -4.70
C PRO A 118 28.76 -13.16 -5.17
N ARG A 119 28.16 -11.97 -5.26
CA ARG A 119 28.85 -10.73 -5.52
C ARG A 119 29.54 -10.32 -4.23
N ILE A 120 30.86 -10.47 -4.26
CA ILE A 120 31.80 -9.91 -3.28
C ILE A 120 31.69 -8.39 -3.39
N GLY A 121 30.74 -7.81 -2.65
CA GLY A 121 30.42 -6.38 -2.70
C GLY A 121 29.00 -6.14 -2.21
N GLY A 122 28.84 -6.04 -0.89
CA GLY A 122 27.57 -5.96 -0.17
C GLY A 122 26.81 -4.63 -0.33
N GLY A 123 26.63 -4.15 -1.55
CA GLY A 123 25.70 -3.06 -1.85
C GLY A 123 24.29 -3.62 -2.00
N THR A 124 23.35 -3.16 -1.17
CA THR A 124 21.93 -3.46 -1.40
C THR A 124 21.45 -2.67 -2.61
N GLN A 125 20.78 -3.34 -3.54
CA GLN A 125 20.35 -2.73 -4.80
C GLN A 125 19.12 -1.83 -4.58
N PRO A 126 19.20 -0.54 -4.93
CA PRO A 126 18.01 0.30 -5.04
C PRO A 126 17.19 -0.13 -6.26
N VAL A 127 15.87 -0.13 -6.12
CA VAL A 127 14.90 -0.41 -7.18
C VAL A 127 14.04 0.84 -7.36
N PRO A 128 14.23 1.59 -8.46
CA PRO A 128 13.47 2.80 -8.71
C PRO A 128 12.00 2.45 -8.95
N TRP A 129 11.10 3.37 -8.62
CA TRP A 129 9.65 3.18 -8.76
C TRP A 129 9.22 2.71 -10.15
N THR A 130 9.88 3.18 -11.21
CA THR A 130 9.61 2.78 -12.61
C THR A 130 9.80 1.29 -12.85
N ASP A 131 10.63 0.65 -12.06
CA ASP A 131 11.02 -0.75 -12.22
C ASP A 131 10.16 -1.69 -11.35
N TRP A 132 9.19 -1.15 -10.62
CA TRP A 132 8.25 -1.95 -9.82
C TRP A 132 7.27 -2.75 -10.68
N GLY A 133 7.21 -2.45 -11.99
CA GLY A 133 6.34 -3.08 -12.97
C GLY A 133 5.02 -2.31 -13.18
N SER A 134 4.29 -2.68 -14.24
CA SER A 134 3.07 -1.97 -14.68
C SER A 134 1.88 -2.05 -13.70
N GLN A 135 1.97 -2.89 -12.68
CA GLN A 135 1.01 -3.01 -11.57
C GLN A 135 1.68 -2.71 -10.22
N GLY A 136 2.88 -2.12 -10.24
CA GLY A 136 3.73 -1.98 -9.06
C GLY A 136 3.13 -1.07 -8.00
N CYS A 137 2.51 0.03 -8.41
CA CYS A 137 1.91 0.99 -7.50
C CYS A 137 0.96 1.93 -8.25
N LEU A 138 -0.17 2.28 -7.62
CA LEU A 138 -1.04 3.37 -8.05
C LEU A 138 -0.81 4.59 -7.15
N ARG A 139 -0.41 5.70 -7.76
CA ARG A 139 -0.28 7.00 -7.07
C ARG A 139 -1.53 7.83 -7.29
N LEU A 140 -2.15 8.27 -6.19
CA LEU A 140 -3.26 9.21 -6.21
C LEU A 140 -2.80 10.54 -5.62
N SER A 141 -3.12 11.62 -6.32
CA SER A 141 -2.86 12.99 -5.84
C SER A 141 -4.20 13.73 -5.85
N PRO A 142 -5.05 13.51 -4.82
CA PRO A 142 -6.34 14.16 -4.74
C PRO A 142 -6.13 15.67 -4.79
N ARG A 143 -6.68 16.31 -5.82
CA ARG A 143 -6.70 17.77 -5.88
C ARG A 143 -7.69 18.22 -4.82
N GLN A 144 -7.20 18.84 -3.75
CA GLN A 144 -8.05 19.55 -2.80
C GLN A 144 -8.76 20.68 -3.56
N GLN A 145 -9.99 20.43 -4.01
CA GLN A 145 -10.80 21.47 -4.62
C GLN A 145 -11.65 22.18 -3.58
N TYR A 146 -12.02 21.53 -2.47
CA TYR A 146 -12.83 22.13 -1.41
C TYR A 146 -12.53 21.43 -0.08
N GLY A 147 -12.60 22.16 1.04
CA GLY A 147 -12.23 21.77 2.40
C GLY A 147 -12.58 20.33 2.79
N ILE A 148 -11.70 19.40 2.45
CA ILE A 148 -11.71 18.01 2.90
C ILE A 148 -10.50 17.90 3.80
N ARG A 149 -10.75 17.88 5.12
CA ARG A 149 -9.70 17.93 6.12
C ARG A 149 -9.09 16.58 6.44
N ILE A 150 -9.85 15.49 6.25
CA ILE A 150 -9.43 14.15 6.66
C ILE A 150 -9.99 13.11 5.68
N ALA A 151 -9.09 12.55 4.88
CA ALA A 151 -9.32 11.28 4.22
C ALA A 151 -8.94 10.15 5.17
N HIS A 152 -9.86 9.22 5.41
CA HIS A 152 -9.54 7.97 6.10
C HIS A 152 -9.43 6.83 5.09
N GLU A 153 -8.32 6.11 5.21
CA GLU A 153 -8.00 4.97 4.39
C GLU A 153 -8.02 3.72 5.25
N ILE A 154 -8.94 2.80 4.92
CA ILE A 154 -9.08 1.55 5.67
C ILE A 154 -8.92 0.41 4.67
N PRO A 155 -7.69 0.14 4.17
CA PRO A 155 -7.48 -0.95 3.23
C PRO A 155 -8.09 -2.24 3.79
N PHE A 156 -8.80 -2.96 2.93
CA PHE A 156 -9.52 -4.18 3.29
C PHE A 156 -9.32 -5.22 2.18
N GLY A 157 -8.36 -6.13 2.39
CA GLY A 157 -7.92 -7.05 1.34
C GLY A 157 -7.55 -6.28 0.06
N SER A 158 -8.22 -6.57 -1.06
CA SER A 158 -8.02 -5.91 -2.35
C SER A 158 -8.87 -4.65 -2.56
N ARG A 159 -9.62 -4.21 -1.54
CA ARG A 159 -10.45 -3.00 -1.58
C ARG A 159 -9.87 -1.89 -0.74
N PHE A 160 -10.14 -0.67 -1.19
CA PHE A 160 -9.63 0.54 -0.58
C PHE A 160 -10.76 1.55 -0.42
N PRO A 161 -11.49 1.53 0.71
CA PRO A 161 -12.42 2.59 1.07
C PRO A 161 -11.63 3.86 1.42
N HIS A 162 -11.89 4.91 0.64
CA HIS A 162 -11.45 6.27 0.85
C HIS A 162 -12.65 7.08 1.34
N ILE A 163 -12.62 7.48 2.60
CA ILE A 163 -13.70 8.22 3.25
C ILE A 163 -13.35 9.70 3.21
N VAL A 164 -14.23 10.48 2.60
CA VAL A 164 -14.11 11.93 2.45
C VAL A 164 -15.15 12.58 3.35
N LEU A 165 -14.70 13.39 4.31
CA LEU A 165 -15.56 14.16 5.20
C LEU A 165 -15.66 15.62 4.70
N ASP A 166 -16.87 16.16 4.63
CA ASP A 166 -17.11 17.58 4.33
C ASP A 166 -16.79 18.43 5.57
N GLU A 167 -15.90 19.41 5.43
CA GLU A 167 -15.57 20.36 6.52
C GLU A 167 -16.77 21.22 6.95
N SER A 168 -17.68 21.48 6.03
CA SER A 168 -18.83 22.35 6.26
C SER A 168 -19.96 21.63 6.99
N ASP A 169 -20.00 20.30 6.88
CA ASP A 169 -20.98 19.43 7.52
C ASP A 169 -20.39 18.03 7.76
N PHE A 170 -19.81 17.81 8.93
CA PHE A 170 -19.26 16.52 9.35
C PHE A 170 -20.30 15.38 9.40
N ARG A 171 -21.60 15.67 9.20
CA ARG A 171 -22.65 14.65 9.05
C ARG A 171 -22.71 14.10 7.62
N ARG A 172 -22.01 14.71 6.67
CA ARG A 172 -21.92 14.28 5.28
C ARG A 172 -20.55 13.67 5.02
N ALA A 173 -20.55 12.37 4.78
CA ALA A 173 -19.39 11.61 4.37
C ALA A 173 -19.66 11.00 3.00
N SER A 174 -18.68 11.08 2.10
CA SER A 174 -18.67 10.31 0.86
C SER A 174 -17.67 9.18 1.00
N VAL A 175 -18.07 7.95 0.69
CA VAL A 175 -17.18 6.78 0.74
C VAL A 175 -16.96 6.28 -0.68
N TYR A 176 -15.72 6.38 -1.15
CA TYR A 176 -15.29 5.85 -2.44
C TYR A 176 -14.55 4.55 -2.20
N VAL A 177 -15.05 3.43 -2.73
CA VAL A 177 -14.36 2.14 -2.59
C VAL A 177 -13.70 1.79 -3.91
N PHE A 178 -12.37 1.74 -3.89
CA PHE A 178 -11.58 1.33 -5.05
C PHE A 178 -11.27 -0.16 -4.95
N ASP A 179 -11.56 -0.92 -6.01
CA ASP A 179 -11.08 -2.30 -6.15
C ASP A 179 -9.66 -2.23 -6.74
N VAL A 180 -8.63 -2.40 -5.91
CA VAL A 180 -7.22 -2.35 -6.35
C VAL A 180 -6.88 -3.55 -7.23
N ASN A 181 -7.57 -4.68 -7.03
CA ASN A 181 -7.61 -5.79 -8.00
C ASN A 181 -9.07 -6.06 -8.46
N PRO A 182 -9.51 -5.44 -9.57
CA PRO A 182 -10.89 -5.58 -10.03
C PRO A 182 -11.24 -7.00 -10.48
N HIS A 183 -10.25 -7.82 -10.86
CA HIS A 183 -10.49 -9.21 -11.27
C HIS A 183 -10.85 -10.09 -10.08
N VAL A 184 -10.16 -9.92 -8.95
CA VAL A 184 -10.49 -10.62 -7.70
C VAL A 184 -11.85 -10.16 -7.20
N ALA A 185 -12.11 -8.85 -7.18
CA ALA A 185 -13.40 -8.31 -6.76
C ALA A 185 -14.56 -8.83 -7.61
N ARG A 186 -14.37 -8.98 -8.93
CA ARG A 186 -15.36 -9.58 -9.84
C ARG A 186 -15.54 -11.08 -9.60
N ARG A 187 -14.45 -11.84 -9.44
CA ARG A 187 -14.50 -13.28 -9.18
C ARG A 187 -15.25 -13.58 -7.87
N GLU A 188 -14.97 -12.85 -6.80
CA GLU A 188 -15.66 -13.03 -5.52
C GLU A 188 -17.15 -12.69 -5.62
N ARG A 189 -17.52 -11.60 -6.31
CA ARG A 189 -18.93 -11.28 -6.58
C ARG A 189 -19.63 -12.41 -7.36
N GLN A 190 -18.95 -13.00 -8.33
CA GLN A 190 -19.49 -14.12 -9.11
C GLN A 190 -19.66 -15.39 -8.24
N LEU A 191 -18.66 -15.75 -7.44
CA LEU A 191 -18.74 -16.90 -6.54
C LEU A 191 -19.88 -16.75 -5.51
N LEU A 192 -20.09 -15.52 -5.01
CA LEU A 192 -21.18 -15.22 -4.09
C LEU A 192 -22.56 -15.30 -4.75
N ALA A 193 -22.72 -14.73 -5.95
CA ALA A 193 -23.96 -14.82 -6.72
C ALA A 193 -24.36 -16.29 -6.97
N SER A 194 -23.37 -17.14 -7.29
CA SER A 194 -23.58 -18.58 -7.48
C SER A 194 -23.98 -19.29 -6.17
N ARG A 195 -23.40 -18.92 -5.02
CA ARG A 195 -23.78 -19.49 -3.71
C ARG A 195 -25.18 -19.08 -3.27
N GLN A 196 -25.59 -17.85 -3.54
CA GLN A 196 -26.94 -17.35 -3.20
C GLN A 196 -28.02 -17.99 -4.06
N HIS A 197 -27.74 -18.26 -5.34
CA HIS A 197 -28.66 -19.05 -6.18
C HIS A 197 -28.76 -20.50 -5.69
N ALA A 198 -27.63 -21.12 -5.34
CA ALA A 198 -27.64 -22.49 -4.81
C ALA A 198 -28.36 -22.64 -3.45
N SER A 199 -28.42 -21.60 -2.61
CA SER A 199 -29.18 -21.64 -1.35
C SER A 199 -30.66 -21.32 -1.53
N ALA A 200 -31.05 -20.65 -2.62
CA ALA A 200 -32.46 -20.38 -2.95
C ALA A 200 -33.16 -21.59 -3.59
N ASP A 201 -32.38 -22.49 -4.19
CA ASP A 201 -32.85 -23.74 -4.82
C ASP A 201 -32.75 -24.97 -3.88
N ALA A 202 -32.40 -24.77 -2.60
CA ALA A 202 -32.41 -25.85 -1.61
C ALA A 202 -33.84 -26.02 -1.04
N PRO A 203 -34.41 -27.25 -1.07
CA PRO A 203 -35.80 -27.53 -0.70
C PRO A 203 -36.13 -27.35 0.79
#